data_AF-A0A0F3IJE7-F1
#
_entry.id   AF-A0A0F3IJE7-F1
#
_cell.length_a   1.000
_cell.length_b   1.000
_cell.length_c   1.000
_cell.angle_alpha   90.00
_cell.angle_beta   90.00
_cell.angle_gamma   90.00
#
_symmetry.space_group_name_H-M   'P 1'
#
loop_
_entity.id
_entity.type
_entity.pdbx_description
1 polymer ?
#
loop_
_entity_poly.entity_id
_entity_poly.type
_entity_poly.pdbx_seq_one_letter_code
_entity_poly.pdbx_strand_id
1 'polypeptide(L)'
;MMVGLIDGRAVLIEFKGLKHFCYVNTFRKAIVGRRKAFSEGWGYALLYEDGGSIIDLLGRKLPNSTVNLKIIMDSFGHINRSEFFREIRSADEKFSLKDIAALCIQNDFFIETSPWRITKIPNNYTWKMFLP
;
A
#
# COMPACT_ATOMS: atom_id res chain seq x y z
N MET A 1 -9.93 -5.38 15.18
CA MET A 1 -10.39 -6.61 15.88
C MET A 1 -9.20 -7.20 16.61
N MET A 2 -9.37 -7.73 17.81
CA MET A 2 -8.31 -8.42 18.55
C MET A 2 -8.58 -9.93 18.53
N VAL A 3 -7.54 -10.73 18.29
CA VAL A 3 -7.63 -12.20 18.22
C VAL A 3 -6.63 -12.80 19.20
N GLY A 4 -7.08 -13.70 20.06
CA GLY A 4 -6.22 -14.51 20.92
C GLY A 4 -5.71 -15.74 20.17
N LEU A 5 -4.44 -16.06 20.35
CA LEU A 5 -3.80 -17.28 19.87
C LEU A 5 -3.84 -18.37 20.94
N ILE A 6 -3.76 -19.63 20.53
CA ILE A 6 -3.84 -20.80 21.42
C ILE A 6 -2.71 -20.81 22.47
N ASP A 7 -1.58 -20.18 22.15
CA ASP A 7 -0.42 -20.06 23.03
C ASP A 7 -0.48 -18.84 23.97
N GLY A 8 -1.63 -18.17 24.07
CA GLY A 8 -1.85 -17.04 24.97
C GLY A 8 -1.39 -15.69 24.43
N ARG A 9 -0.80 -15.62 23.23
CA ARG A 9 -0.50 -14.35 22.56
C ARG A 9 -1.76 -13.71 21.99
N ALA A 10 -1.72 -12.41 21.71
CA ALA A 10 -2.81 -11.71 21.04
C ALA A 10 -2.31 -10.95 19.81
N VAL A 11 -3.18 -10.78 18.81
CA VAL A 11 -2.90 -10.02 17.59
C VAL A 11 -4.02 -8.99 17.36
N LEU A 12 -3.63 -7.73 17.17
CA LEU A 12 -4.52 -6.68 16.69
C LEU A 12 -4.57 -6.73 15.16
N ILE A 13 -5.75 -7.04 14.61
CA ILE A 13 -6.01 -7.10 13.18
C ILE A 13 -6.84 -5.89 12.75
N GLU A 14 -6.33 -5.13 11.79
CA GLU A 14 -7.05 -4.07 11.09
C GLU A 14 -7.40 -4.51 9.66
N PHE A 15 -8.68 -4.41 9.30
CA PHE A 15 -9.13 -4.61 7.93
C PHE A 15 -9.35 -3.27 7.24
N LYS A 16 -8.91 -3.16 5.98
CA LYS A 16 -9.16 -2.00 5.12
C LYS A 16 -9.51 -2.44 3.70
N GLY A 17 -10.40 -1.72 3.02
CA GLY A 17 -10.56 -1.91 1.58
C GLY A 17 -9.24 -1.68 0.84
N LEU A 18 -8.98 -2.46 -0.21
CA LEU A 18 -7.70 -2.48 -0.93
C LEU A 18 -7.24 -1.09 -1.38
N LYS A 19 -8.17 -0.25 -1.88
CA LYS A 19 -7.89 1.14 -2.28
C LYS A 19 -7.27 1.99 -1.16
N HIS A 20 -7.54 1.66 0.10
CA HIS A 20 -7.08 2.44 1.23
C HIS A 20 -5.58 2.28 1.48
N PHE A 21 -4.97 1.18 1.07
CA PHE A 21 -3.52 0.98 1.16
C PHE A 21 -2.73 1.98 0.31
N CYS A 22 -3.37 2.56 -0.71
CA CYS A 22 -2.76 3.61 -1.51
C CYS A 22 -2.79 4.98 -0.84
N TYR A 23 -3.44 5.17 0.31
CA TYR A 23 -3.56 6.48 0.95
C TYR A 23 -2.60 6.66 2.13
N VAL A 24 -1.93 7.81 2.18
CA VAL A 24 -0.98 8.16 3.27
C VAL A 24 -1.62 8.11 4.66
N ASN A 25 -2.91 8.43 4.78
CA ASN A 25 -3.61 8.39 6.06
C ASN A 25 -3.79 6.96 6.59
N THR A 26 -3.95 5.97 5.71
CA THR A 26 -4.02 4.56 6.12
C THR A 26 -2.68 4.11 6.67
N PHE A 27 -1.59 4.46 5.99
CA PHE A 27 -0.24 4.21 6.46
C PHE A 27 0.03 4.83 7.83
N ARG A 28 -0.29 6.11 8.02
CA ARG A 28 -0.13 6.82 9.30
C ARG A 28 -0.91 6.14 10.43
N LYS A 29 -2.16 5.75 10.17
CA LYS A 29 -2.99 5.04 11.15
C LYS A 29 -2.41 3.67 11.49
N ALA A 30 -1.90 2.94 10.49
CA ALA A 30 -1.30 1.64 10.70
C ALA A 30 -0.02 1.71 11.56
N ILE A 31 0.79 2.77 11.43
CA ILE A 31 1.94 3.00 12.31
C ILE A 31 1.48 3.15 13.76
N VAL A 32 0.45 3.95 14.00
CA VAL A 32 -0.10 4.17 15.35
C VAL A 32 -0.66 2.87 15.92
N GLY A 33 -1.42 2.12 15.11
CA GLY A 33 -1.96 0.81 15.48
C GLY A 33 -0.86 -0.18 15.86
N ARG A 34 0.19 -0.29 15.04
CA ARG A 34 1.36 -1.14 15.33
C ARG A 34 2.06 -0.75 16.62
N ARG A 35 2.31 0.55 16.85
CA ARG A 35 2.95 1.05 18.08
C ARG A 35 2.12 0.71 19.32
N LYS A 36 0.80 0.87 19.23
CA LYS A 36 -0.11 0.52 20.33
C LYS A 36 -0.14 -0.98 20.59
N ALA A 37 -0.22 -1.82 19.55
CA ALA A 37 -0.18 -3.28 19.72
C ALA A 37 1.13 -3.71 20.40
N PHE A 38 2.26 -3.16 19.94
CA PHE A 38 3.57 -3.44 20.53
C PHE A 38 3.67 -3.03 22.00
N SER A 39 3.15 -1.85 22.39
CA SER A 39 3.17 -1.41 23.78
C SER A 39 2.34 -2.30 24.72
N GLU A 40 1.40 -3.07 24.18
CA GLU A 40 0.56 -4.02 24.93
C GLU A 40 1.08 -5.47 24.84
N GLY A 41 2.23 -5.70 24.17
CA GLY A 41 2.77 -7.04 23.94
C GLY A 41 2.01 -7.86 22.90
N TRP A 42 1.22 -7.21 22.03
CA TRP A 42 0.43 -7.86 20.98
C TRP A 42 1.12 -7.80 19.63
N GLY A 43 0.85 -8.80 18.78
CA GLY A 43 1.13 -8.73 17.36
C GLY A 43 0.23 -7.72 16.64
N TYR A 44 0.63 -7.30 15.44
CA TYR A 44 -0.15 -6.40 14.59
C TYR A 44 -0.23 -6.93 13.17
N ALA A 45 -1.43 -6.94 12.59
CA ALA A 45 -1.66 -7.29 11.20
C ALA A 45 -2.59 -6.27 10.53
N LEU A 46 -2.18 -5.79 9.36
CA LEU A 46 -3.02 -4.98 8.48
C LEU A 46 -3.38 -5.80 7.24
N LEU A 47 -4.67 -6.10 7.10
CA LEU A 47 -5.21 -6.95 6.05
C LEU A 47 -6.19 -6.17 5.16
N TYR A 48 -6.30 -6.55 3.89
CA TYR A 48 -7.38 -6.09 3.02
C TYR A 48 -8.59 -7.05 3.03
N GLU A 49 -9.72 -6.58 2.51
CA GLU A 49 -11.06 -7.19 2.67
C GLU A 49 -11.18 -8.68 2.28
N ASP A 50 -10.28 -9.21 1.45
CA ASP A 50 -10.25 -10.63 1.05
C ASP A 50 -9.27 -11.48 1.89
N GLY A 51 -8.72 -10.92 2.97
CA GLY A 51 -7.78 -11.58 3.88
C GLY A 51 -6.30 -11.44 3.48
N GLY A 52 -5.98 -10.86 2.33
CA GLY A 52 -4.60 -10.61 1.95
C GLY A 52 -3.93 -9.47 2.75
N SER A 53 -2.61 -9.37 2.64
CA SER A 53 -1.74 -8.53 3.46
C SER A 53 -0.79 -7.66 2.62
N ILE A 54 -0.06 -6.75 3.28
CA ILE A 54 1.00 -5.97 2.64
C ILE A 54 2.05 -6.89 1.98
N ILE A 55 2.33 -8.05 2.56
CA ILE A 55 3.32 -9.01 2.04
C ILE A 55 2.89 -9.52 0.66
N ASP A 56 1.60 -9.82 0.50
CA ASP A 56 1.04 -10.27 -0.78
C ASP A 56 1.18 -9.21 -1.87
N LEU A 57 1.04 -7.92 -1.49
CA LEU A 57 1.20 -6.79 -2.41
C LEU A 57 2.67 -6.51 -2.73
N LEU A 58 3.58 -6.72 -1.78
CA LEU A 58 5.02 -6.61 -2.00
C LEU A 58 5.56 -7.71 -2.94
N GLY A 59 5.03 -8.93 -2.85
CA GLY A 59 5.42 -10.06 -3.70
C GLY A 59 4.72 -10.11 -5.06
N ARG A 60 3.75 -9.22 -5.31
CA ARG A 60 2.94 -9.24 -6.53
C ARG A 60 3.77 -8.86 -7.76
N LYS A 61 3.75 -9.70 -8.80
CA LYS A 61 4.33 -9.36 -10.11
C LYS A 61 3.49 -8.26 -10.77
N LEU A 62 4.12 -7.14 -11.09
CA LEU A 62 3.47 -6.02 -11.77
C LEU A 62 3.53 -6.17 -13.30
N PRO A 63 2.52 -5.65 -14.03
CA PRO A 63 2.56 -5.57 -15.50
C PRO A 63 3.74 -4.70 -15.99
N ASN A 64 4.25 -4.96 -17.19
CA ASN A 64 5.45 -4.28 -17.71
C ASN A 64 5.25 -2.76 -17.87
N SER A 65 4.02 -2.36 -18.13
CA SER A 65 3.59 -0.96 -18.20
C SER A 65 3.88 -0.13 -16.94
N THR A 66 4.06 -0.78 -15.78
CA THR A 66 4.45 -0.08 -14.55
C THR A 66 5.86 0.51 -14.58
N VAL A 67 6.73 0.05 -15.48
CA VAL A 67 8.08 0.61 -15.66
C VAL A 67 8.00 2.06 -16.12
N ASN A 68 7.14 2.38 -17.09
CA ASN A 68 6.95 3.75 -17.57
C ASN A 68 6.40 4.66 -16.47
N LEU A 69 5.43 4.16 -15.69
CA LEU A 69 4.89 4.91 -14.54
C LEU A 69 5.98 5.24 -13.52
N LYS A 70 6.89 4.30 -13.26
CA LYS A 70 8.04 4.54 -12.37
C LYS A 70 8.99 5.58 -12.94
N ILE A 71 9.31 5.54 -14.23
CA ILE A 71 10.16 6.53 -14.90
C ILE A 71 9.54 7.93 -14.78
N ILE A 72 8.23 8.07 -15.05
CA ILE A 72 7.51 9.34 -14.90
C ILE A 72 7.59 9.82 -13.44
N MET A 73 7.33 8.95 -12.47
CA MET A 73 7.43 9.30 -11.06
C MET A 73 8.84 9.74 -10.65
N ASP A 74 9.88 9.07 -11.14
CA ASP A 74 11.27 9.40 -10.84
C ASP A 74 11.68 10.74 -11.47
N SER A 75 11.08 11.09 -12.61
CA SER A 75 11.38 12.32 -13.34
C SER A 75 10.63 13.54 -12.79
N PHE A 76 9.36 13.38 -12.41
CA PHE A 76 8.45 14.50 -12.08
C PHE A 76 7.98 14.51 -10.61
N GLY A 77 8.25 13.45 -9.84
CA GLY A 77 7.84 13.31 -8.44
C GLY A 77 6.33 13.10 -8.22
N HIS A 78 5.54 13.11 -9.29
CA HIS A 78 4.11 12.84 -9.26
C HIS A 78 3.60 12.33 -10.62
N ILE A 79 2.43 11.71 -10.61
CA ILE A 79 1.70 11.26 -11.81
C ILE A 79 0.25 11.72 -11.69
N ASN A 80 -0.23 12.50 -12.65
CA ASN A 80 -1.61 12.96 -12.64
C ASN A 80 -2.56 11.88 -13.17
N ARG A 81 -3.88 12.08 -12.96
CA ARG A 81 -4.91 11.11 -13.33
C ARG A 81 -4.88 10.74 -14.81
N SER A 82 -4.81 11.74 -15.69
CA SER A 82 -4.80 11.54 -17.14
C SER A 82 -3.59 10.75 -17.61
N GLU A 83 -2.40 11.08 -17.11
CA GLU A 83 -1.15 10.40 -17.44
C GLU A 83 -1.21 8.94 -16.98
N PHE A 84 -1.62 8.69 -15.74
CA PHE A 84 -1.74 7.33 -15.20
C PHE A 84 -2.64 6.43 -16.06
N PHE A 85 -3.83 6.92 -16.42
CA PHE A 85 -4.75 6.14 -17.26
C PHE A 85 -4.29 6.03 -18.71
N ARG A 86 -3.54 7.01 -19.23
CA ARG A 86 -2.93 6.91 -20.56
C ARG A 86 -1.94 5.77 -20.61
N GLU A 87 -0.99 5.72 -19.67
CA GLU A 87 0.05 4.68 -19.63
C GLU A 87 -0.55 3.27 -19.43
N ILE A 88 -1.57 3.15 -18.58
CA ILE A 88 -2.26 1.86 -18.37
C ILE A 88 -3.02 1.41 -19.62
N ARG A 89 -3.70 2.34 -20.31
CA ARG A 89 -4.46 1.98 -21.53
C ARG A 89 -3.56 1.64 -22.70
N SER A 90 -2.41 2.31 -22.85
CA SER A 90 -1.47 2.04 -23.94
C SER A 90 -0.77 0.68 -23.82
N ALA A 91 -0.83 0.05 -22.65
CA ALA A 91 -0.15 -1.20 -22.37
C ALA A 91 -0.81 -2.45 -22.95
N ASP A 92 -2.09 -2.37 -23.33
CA ASP A 92 -2.95 -3.53 -23.66
C ASP A 92 -2.95 -4.66 -22.58
N GLU A 93 -2.52 -4.31 -21.36
CA GLU A 93 -2.49 -5.18 -20.19
C GLU A 93 -3.69 -4.87 -19.28
N LYS A 94 -4.35 -5.90 -18.76
CA LYS A 94 -5.42 -5.71 -17.77
C LYS A 94 -4.80 -5.26 -16.44
N PHE A 95 -5.07 -4.02 -16.05
CA PHE A 95 -4.62 -3.45 -14.79
C PHE A 95 -5.72 -3.55 -13.72
N SER A 96 -5.48 -4.32 -12.67
CA SER A 96 -6.41 -4.49 -11.55
C SER A 96 -6.13 -3.49 -10.42
N LEU A 97 -7.08 -3.31 -9.51
CA LEU A 97 -6.87 -2.51 -8.29
C LEU A 97 -5.73 -3.07 -7.42
N LYS A 98 -5.48 -4.40 -7.46
CA LYS A 98 -4.35 -5.03 -6.77
C LYS A 98 -3.01 -4.62 -7.38
N ASP A 99 -2.96 -4.41 -8.70
CA ASP A 99 -1.76 -3.90 -9.37
C ASP A 99 -1.50 -2.44 -9.00
N ILE A 100 -2.55 -1.63 -8.87
CA ILE A 100 -2.42 -0.23 -8.38
C ILE A 100 -1.88 -0.20 -6.95
N ALA A 101 -2.46 -1.03 -6.06
CA ALA A 101 -2.03 -1.10 -4.67
C ALA A 101 -0.59 -1.62 -4.53
N ALA A 102 -0.24 -2.66 -5.28
CA ALA A 102 1.12 -3.20 -5.31
C ALA A 102 2.13 -2.19 -5.88
N LEU A 103 1.80 -1.48 -6.96
CA LEU A 103 2.63 -0.41 -7.50
C LEU A 103 2.92 0.65 -6.43
N CYS A 104 1.90 1.07 -5.69
CA CYS A 104 2.05 2.05 -4.61
C CYS A 104 2.93 1.52 -3.47
N ILE A 105 2.68 0.29 -3.01
CA ILE A 105 3.40 -0.29 -1.87
C ILE A 105 4.85 -0.60 -2.21
N GLN A 106 5.13 -1.18 -3.38
CA GLN A 106 6.48 -1.60 -3.78
C GLN A 106 7.44 -0.43 -4.03
N ASN A 107 6.88 0.73 -4.40
CA ASN A 107 7.67 1.91 -4.76
C ASN A 107 7.48 3.08 -3.78
N ASP A 108 6.83 2.85 -2.64
CA ASP A 108 6.57 3.87 -1.62
C ASP A 108 5.83 5.10 -2.20
N PHE A 109 4.77 4.86 -2.97
CA PHE A 109 3.87 5.89 -3.50
C PHE A 109 2.56 5.94 -2.73
N PHE A 110 1.86 7.07 -2.82
CA PHE A 110 0.50 7.23 -2.35
C PHE A 110 -0.35 8.06 -3.31
N ILE A 111 -1.67 7.87 -3.24
CA ILE A 111 -2.69 8.62 -3.95
C ILE A 111 -3.13 9.80 -3.09
N GLU A 112 -3.07 10.99 -3.65
CA GLU A 112 -3.80 12.15 -3.19
C GLU A 112 -5.13 12.21 -3.90
N THR A 113 -6.19 12.68 -3.23
CA THR A 113 -7.54 12.76 -3.82
C THR A 113 -7.94 14.17 -4.21
N SER A 114 -7.18 15.19 -3.81
CA SER A 114 -7.49 16.60 -4.08
C SER A 114 -6.21 17.45 -4.20
N PRO A 115 -5.69 17.67 -5.41
CA PRO A 115 -6.10 17.04 -6.68
C PRO A 115 -5.75 15.55 -6.73
N TRP A 116 -6.40 14.77 -7.61
CA TRP A 116 -6.03 13.36 -7.78
C TRP A 116 -4.67 13.24 -8.42
N ARG A 117 -3.71 12.66 -7.71
CA ARG A 117 -2.37 12.31 -8.24
C ARG A 117 -1.74 11.21 -7.42
N ILE A 118 -0.81 10.48 -8.02
CA ILE A 118 0.11 9.60 -7.31
C ILE A 118 1.37 10.41 -7.01
N THR A 119 1.93 10.30 -5.81
CA THR A 119 3.19 10.96 -5.43
C THR A 119 4.02 10.07 -4.50
N LYS A 120 5.30 10.41 -4.33
CA LYS A 120 6.22 9.68 -3.44
C LYS A 120 5.91 9.99 -1.98
N ILE A 121 5.99 8.98 -1.10
CA ILE A 121 5.91 9.20 0.34
C ILE A 121 7.03 10.17 0.78
N PRO A 122 6.73 11.20 1.61
CA PRO A 122 7.76 12.09 2.14
C PRO A 122 8.80 11.29 2.93
N ASN A 123 10.08 11.63 2.75
CA ASN A 123 11.24 10.92 3.31
C ASN A 123 11.01 10.40 4.75
N ASN A 124 11.39 9.13 4.97
CA ASN A 124 11.39 8.35 6.23
C ASN A 124 10.16 7.48 6.54
N TYR A 125 9.28 7.24 5.57
CA TYR A 125 8.13 6.36 5.77
C TYR A 125 8.00 5.38 4.61
N THR A 126 8.11 4.08 4.90
CA THR A 126 8.02 3.03 3.86
C THR A 126 7.10 1.93 4.33
N TRP A 127 6.38 1.29 3.41
CA TRP A 127 5.58 0.11 3.76
C TRP A 127 6.44 -1.08 4.20
N LYS A 128 7.72 -1.09 3.81
CA LYS A 128 8.70 -2.11 4.25
C LYS A 128 8.95 -2.07 5.75
N MET A 129 8.61 -0.98 6.44
CA MET A 129 8.64 -0.91 7.92
C MET A 129 7.65 -1.86 8.62
N PHE A 130 6.71 -2.46 7.87
CA PHE A 130 5.78 -3.47 8.35
C PHE A 130 6.25 -4.91 8.12
N LEU A 131 7.41 -5.10 7.46
CA LEU A 131 8.01 -6.42 7.36
C LEU A 131 8.57 -6.85 8.73
N PRO A 132 8.55 -8.17 9.05
CA PRO A 132 9.15 -8.71 10.27
C PRO A 132 10.63 -8.38 10.43
#